data_AF-A0A9D3VM96-F1
#
_entry.id   AF-A0A9D3VM96-F1
#
_cell.length_a   1.000
_cell.length_b   1.000
_cell.length_c   1.000
_cell.angle_alpha   90.00
_cell.angle_beta   90.00
_cell.angle_gamma   90.00
#
_symmetry.space_group_name_H-M   'P 1'
#
loop_
_entity.id
_entity.type
_entity.pdbx_description
1 polymer ?
#
loop_
_entity_poly.entity_id
_entity_poly.type
_entity_poly.pdbx_seq_one_letter_code
_entity_poly.pdbx_strand_id
1 'polypeptide(L)' 'FIGKGLAVNAKLWAILHGLEMVQSRRYDKVILETDCMTEMEMIKEGLKSMTTTTIIRKINIMQRQFAN' A
#
# COMPACT_ATOMS: atom_id res chain seq x y z
N PHE A 1 14.06 14.93 9.96
CA PHE A 1 12.63 14.65 9.72
C PHE A 1 12.29 14.36 8.26
N ILE A 2 13.01 14.88 7.26
CA ILE A 2 12.75 14.64 5.82
C ILE A 2 12.91 13.15 5.41
N GLY A 3 13.89 12.44 5.99
CA GLY A 3 14.16 11.03 5.63
C GLY A 3 13.05 10.03 5.98
N LYS A 4 12.27 10.27 7.05
CA LYS A 4 11.19 9.35 7.45
C LYS A 4 10.01 9.37 6.46
N GLY A 5 9.63 10.53 5.95
CA GLY A 5 8.54 10.64 4.96
C GLY A 5 8.88 10.03 3.60
N LEU A 6 10.15 10.14 3.17
CA LEU A 6 10.64 9.49 1.95
C LEU A 6 10.65 7.96 2.07
N ALA A 7 11.09 7.43 3.22
CA ALA A 7 11.11 5.98 3.47
C ALA A 7 9.70 5.37 3.44
N VAL A 8 8.73 6.03 4.10
CA VAL A 8 7.31 5.60 4.10
C VAL A 8 6.72 5.60 2.69
N ASN A 9 6.94 6.68 1.93
CA ASN A 9 6.43 6.75 0.55
C ASN A 9 7.05 5.67 -0.36
N ALA A 10 8.34 5.37 -0.22
CA ALA A 10 9.00 4.31 -0.99
C ALA A 10 8.40 2.93 -0.67
N LYS A 11 8.12 2.64 0.60
CA LYS A 11 7.45 1.40 1.02
C LYS A 11 6.03 1.30 0.45
N LEU A 12 5.25 2.38 0.49
CA LEU A 12 3.91 2.40 -0.11
C LEU A 12 3.93 2.16 -1.63
N TRP A 13 4.92 2.69 -2.35
CA TRP A 13 5.11 2.39 -3.78
C TRP A 13 5.43 0.92 -4.02
N ALA A 14 6.31 0.33 -3.21
CA ALA A 14 6.63 -1.09 -3.31
C ALA A 14 5.39 -1.98 -3.10
N ILE A 15 4.53 -1.62 -2.14
CA ILE A 15 3.26 -2.31 -1.90
C ILE A 15 2.34 -2.20 -3.12
N LEU A 16 2.18 -1.01 -3.68
CA LEU A 16 1.33 -0.79 -4.85
C LEU A 16 1.81 -1.61 -6.06
N HIS A 17 3.10 -1.56 -6.37
CA HIS A 17 3.65 -2.34 -7.48
C HIS A 17 3.56 -3.85 -7.25
N GLY A 18 3.76 -4.32 -6.00
CA GLY A 18 3.53 -5.72 -5.65
C GLY A 18 2.09 -6.15 -5.96
N LEU A 19 1.10 -5.34 -5.59
CA LEU A 19 -0.31 -5.60 -5.87
C LEU A 19 -0.60 -5.60 -7.39
N GLU A 20 -0.02 -4.69 -8.17
CA GLU A 20 -0.15 -4.64 -9.63
C GLU A 20 0.45 -5.89 -10.29
N MET A 21 1.61 -6.34 -9.84
CA MET A 21 2.22 -7.58 -10.32
C MET A 21 1.35 -8.79 -10.03
N VAL A 22 0.83 -8.89 -8.81
CA VAL A 22 -0.06 -9.99 -8.43
C VAL A 22 -1.35 -9.96 -9.26
N GLN A 23 -1.96 -8.79 -9.45
CA GLN A 23 -3.15 -8.64 -10.29
C GLN A 23 -2.89 -9.10 -11.73
N SER A 24 -1.75 -8.71 -12.31
CA SER A 24 -1.39 -9.10 -13.68
C SER A 24 -1.25 -10.61 -13.85
N ARG A 25 -0.91 -11.32 -12.77
CA ARG A 25 -0.74 -12.77 -12.72
C ARG A 25 -1.98 -13.54 -12.28
N ARG A 26 -3.09 -12.83 -12.00
CA ARG A 26 -4.39 -13.40 -11.62
C ARG A 26 -4.34 -14.30 -10.38
N TYR A 27 -3.61 -13.90 -9.34
CA TYR A 27 -3.78 -14.57 -8.05
C TYR A 27 -5.07 -14.09 -7.39
N ASP A 28 -5.78 -15.01 -6.76
CA ASP A 28 -7.06 -14.71 -6.11
C ASP A 28 -6.87 -14.12 -4.69
N LYS A 29 -5.73 -14.41 -4.04
CA LYS A 29 -5.45 -14.00 -2.66
C LYS A 29 -4.02 -13.50 -2.50
N VAL A 30 -3.86 -12.44 -1.71
CA VAL A 30 -2.56 -11.83 -1.40
C VAL A 30 -2.40 -11.69 0.10
N ILE A 31 -1.22 -12.05 0.61
CA ILE A 31 -0.78 -11.73 1.96
C ILE A 31 0.26 -10.62 1.83
N LEU A 32 0.00 -9.49 2.49
CA LEU A 32 0.95 -8.38 2.57
C LEU A 32 1.70 -8.46 3.90
N GLU A 33 3.01 -8.64 3.83
CA GLU A 33 3.91 -8.63 4.99
C GLU A 33 4.80 -7.38 4.92
N THR A 34 4.89 -6.65 6.04
CA THR A 34 5.77 -5.49 6.17
C THR A 34 6.35 -5.46 7.58
N ASP A 35 7.61 -5.05 7.67
CA ASP A 35 8.34 -4.83 8.92
C ASP A 35 8.00 -3.49 9.57
N CYS A 36 7.16 -2.69 8.93
CA CYS A 36 6.93 -1.31 9.31
C CYS A 36 5.45 -1.05 9.57
N MET A 37 5.17 -0.82 10.85
CA MET A 37 3.82 -0.65 11.39
C MET A 37 3.15 0.62 10.86
N THR A 38 3.93 1.67 10.59
CA THR A 38 3.40 2.97 10.14
C THR A 38 2.67 2.86 8.80
N GLU A 39 3.20 2.15 7.80
CA GLU A 39 2.54 1.96 6.51
C GLU A 39 1.27 1.10 6.67
N MET A 40 1.33 0.08 7.53
CA MET A 40 0.17 -0.75 7.86
C MET A 40 -0.95 0.07 8.48
N GLU A 41 -0.62 0.94 9.44
CA GLU A 41 -1.57 1.88 10.04
C GLU A 41 -2.08 2.88 9.00
N MET A 42 -1.23 3.42 8.13
CA MET A 42 -1.64 4.37 7.10
C MET A 42 -2.58 3.74 6.05
N ILE A 43 -2.34 2.48 5.67
CA ILE A 43 -3.23 1.74 4.77
C ILE A 43 -4.58 1.47 5.46
N LYS A 44 -4.55 1.05 6.74
CA LYS A 44 -5.75 0.76 7.56
C LYS A 44 -6.59 2.01 7.86
N GLU A 45 -5.95 3.08 8.34
CA GLU A 45 -6.60 4.35 8.69
C GLU A 45 -6.97 5.19 7.46
N GLY A 46 -6.35 4.89 6.32
CA GLY A 46 -6.72 5.45 5.03
C GLY A 46 -6.33 6.90 4.79
N LEU A 47 -5.72 7.66 5.72
CA LEU A 47 -5.40 9.09 5.48
C LEU A 47 -4.49 9.79 6.51
N LYS A 48 -3.61 10.70 6.02
CA LYS A 48 -3.18 11.96 6.69
C LYS A 48 -2.41 12.99 5.81
N SER A 49 -1.93 12.68 4.59
CA SER A 49 -1.25 13.66 3.71
C SER A 49 -1.64 13.54 2.22
N MET A 50 -1.66 14.65 1.46
CA MET A 50 -2.21 14.77 0.09
C MET A 50 -1.52 13.93 -1.01
N THR A 51 -0.21 13.69 -0.94
CA THR A 51 0.52 12.84 -1.90
C THR A 51 0.42 11.37 -1.53
N THR A 52 0.53 11.06 -0.24
CA THR A 52 0.38 9.71 0.31
C THR A 52 -1.07 9.20 0.16
N THR A 53 -2.07 10.09 0.16
CA THR A 53 -3.47 9.73 -0.09
C THR A 53 -3.72 9.08 -1.44
N THR A 54 -3.03 9.49 -2.51
CA THR A 54 -3.30 8.91 -3.83
C THR A 54 -2.81 7.47 -3.91
N ILE A 55 -1.63 7.18 -3.34
CA ILE A 55 -1.07 5.82 -3.31
C ILE A 55 -1.89 4.92 -2.38
N ILE A 56 -2.20 5.39 -1.16
CA ILE A 56 -3.03 4.63 -0.21
C ILE A 56 -4.41 4.33 -0.79
N ARG A 57 -5.03 5.29 -1.48
CA ARG A 57 -6.33 5.08 -2.13
C ARG A 57 -6.25 3.98 -3.19
N LYS A 58 -5.18 3.95 -4.01
CA LYS A 58 -4.97 2.89 -4.99
C LYS A 58 -4.77 1.53 -4.32
N ILE A 59 -3.93 1.45 -3.29
CA ILE A 59 -3.71 0.23 -2.50
C ILE A 59 -5.05 -0.30 -1.96
N ASN A 60 -5.88 0.57 -1.37
CA ASN A 60 -7.19 0.18 -0.82
C ASN A 60 -8.17 -0.32 -1.88
N ILE A 61 -8.16 0.27 -3.09
CA ILE A 61 -8.97 -0.21 -4.21
C ILE A 61 -8.53 -1.62 -4.61
N MET A 62 -7.22 -1.86 -4.72
CA MET A 62 -6.68 -3.16 -5.12
C MET A 62 -6.90 -4.23 -4.06
N GLN A 63 -6.75 -3.91 -2.77
CA GLN A 63 -7.03 -4.84 -1.67
C GLN A 63 -8.46 -5.36 -1.71
N ARG A 64 -9.45 -4.50 -2.03
CA ARG A 64 -10.84 -4.92 -2.18
C ARG A 64 -11.07 -5.91 -3.32
N GLN A 65 -10.20 -5.91 -4.33
CA GLN A 65 -10.29 -6.87 -5.44
C GLN A 65 -9.84 -8.28 -5.02
N PHE A 66 -8.96 -8.40 -4.03
CA PHE A 66 -8.46 -9.67 -3.49
C PHE A 66 -9.19 -10.12 -2.21
N ALA A 67 -10.25 -9.40 -1.80
CA ALA A 67 -11.03 -9.70 -0.60
C ALA A 67 -12.39 -10.38 -0.89
N ASN A 68 -12.70 -10.62 -2.17
CA ASN A 68 -13.84 -11.43 -2.64
C ASN A 68 -13.35 -12.81 -3.05
#